data_AF-B1BSX3-F1
#
_entry.id   AF-B1BSX3-F1
#
_cell.length_a   1.000
_cell.length_b   1.000
_cell.length_c   1.000
_cell.angle_alpha   90.00
_cell.angle_beta   90.00
_cell.angle_gamma   90.00
#
_symmetry.space_group_name_H-M   'P 1'
#
loop_
_entity.id
_entity.type
_entity.pdbx_description
1 polymer ?
#
loop_
_entity_poly.entity_id
_entity_poly.type
_entity_poly.pdbx_seq_one_letter_code
_entity_poly.pdbx_strand_id
1 'polypeptide(L)'
;MDKEIRIHILNMELIECTQMGRLIVTNLLAFAEFERSMIVERTQTGKAIAKTKDGWKEGRPKVYTKEQLDNALVNGGNRSYKNVERLLGISKSTLIREKY
;
A
#
# COMPACT_ATOMS: atom_id res chain seq x y z
N MET A 1 -9.79 1.28 27.60
CA MET A 1 -10.76 1.90 28.55
C MET A 1 -10.04 2.63 29.70
N ASP A 2 -8.73 2.85 29.60
CA ASP A 2 -7.89 3.28 30.73
C ASP A 2 -8.04 4.75 31.14
N LYS A 3 -9.02 5.45 30.55
CA LYS A 3 -9.31 6.87 30.83
C LYS A 3 -10.70 7.10 31.42
N GLU A 4 -11.36 6.05 31.94
CA GLU A 4 -12.68 6.15 32.59
C GLU A 4 -13.77 6.78 31.69
N ILE A 5 -13.64 6.56 30.37
CA ILE A 5 -14.56 7.10 29.37
C ILE A 5 -15.82 6.23 29.31
N ARG A 6 -16.99 6.87 29.40
CA ARG A 6 -18.31 6.24 29.24
C ARG A 6 -18.89 6.60 27.89
N ILE A 7 -19.39 5.61 27.15
CA ILE A 7 -20.02 5.79 25.84
C ILE A 7 -21.52 5.58 26.03
N HIS A 8 -22.33 6.62 25.82
CA HIS A 8 -23.78 6.50 25.91
C HIS A 8 -24.38 6.45 24.50
N ILE A 9 -24.93 5.30 24.13
CA ILE A 9 -25.66 5.13 22.86
C ILE A 9 -27.14 5.16 23.21
N LEU A 10 -27.89 6.14 22.70
CA LEU A 10 -29.29 6.38 23.09
C LEU A 10 -30.20 5.14 22.96
N ASN A 11 -29.88 4.23 22.03
CA ASN A 11 -30.67 3.00 21.79
C ASN A 11 -30.02 1.72 22.36
N MET A 12 -28.80 1.79 22.89
CA MET A 12 -28.00 0.64 23.33
C MET A 12 -27.54 0.77 24.79
N GLU A 13 -28.05 1.79 25.49
CA GLU A 13 -27.70 2.18 26.85
C GLU A 13 -26.22 2.59 27.03
N LEU A 14 -25.81 2.72 28.30
CA LEU A 14 -24.50 3.21 28.71
C LEU A 14 -23.47 2.07 28.68
N ILE A 15 -22.46 2.21 27.84
CA ILE A 15 -21.26 1.37 27.87
C ILE A 15 -20.24 2.03 28.81
N GLU A 16 -20.03 1.41 29.95
CA GLU A 16 -19.12 1.84 31.01
C GLU A 16 -18.04 0.79 31.30
N CYS A 17 -17.13 1.06 32.22
CA CYS A 17 -15.99 0.18 32.53
C CYS A 17 -16.37 -1.07 33.37
N THR A 18 -17.59 -1.58 33.24
CA THR A 18 -18.06 -2.84 33.86
C THR A 18 -17.67 -4.06 33.01
N GLN A 19 -17.86 -5.27 33.56
CA GLN A 19 -17.63 -6.51 32.80
C GLN A 19 -18.54 -6.59 31.57
N MET A 20 -19.77 -6.10 31.67
CA MET A 20 -20.72 -6.05 30.55
C MET A 20 -20.26 -5.08 29.47
N GLY A 21 -19.82 -3.87 29.84
CA GLY A 21 -19.29 -2.91 28.87
C GLY A 21 -18.03 -3.42 28.16
N ARG A 22 -17.15 -4.15 28.86
CA ARG A 22 -16.00 -4.84 28.24
C ARG A 22 -16.44 -5.91 27.25
N LEU A 23 -17.47 -6.69 27.56
CA LEU A 23 -17.99 -7.71 26.66
C LEU A 23 -18.55 -7.09 25.37
N ILE A 24 -19.36 -6.04 25.50
CA ILE A 24 -19.95 -5.31 24.36
C ILE A 24 -18.85 -4.75 23.46
N VAL A 25 -17.86 -4.06 24.03
CA VAL A 25 -16.76 -3.49 23.24
C VAL A 25 -15.94 -4.58 22.56
N THR A 26 -15.63 -5.67 23.26
CA THR A 26 -14.89 -6.80 22.67
C THR A 26 -15.65 -7.40 21.48
N ASN A 27 -16.96 -7.57 21.61
CA ASN A 27 -17.79 -8.11 20.54
C ASN A 27 -17.85 -7.16 19.33
N LEU A 28 -18.01 -5.85 19.56
CA LEU A 28 -17.97 -4.84 18.51
C LEU A 28 -16.60 -4.80 17.79
N LEU A 29 -15.51 -4.91 18.54
CA LEU A 29 -14.16 -4.98 17.97
C LEU A 29 -13.96 -6.26 17.14
N ALA A 30 -14.47 -7.40 17.61
CA ALA A 30 -14.41 -8.65 16.87
C ALA A 30 -15.16 -8.57 15.53
N PHE A 31 -16.34 -7.93 15.51
CA PHE A 31 -17.06 -7.67 14.27
C PHE A 31 -16.30 -6.72 13.34
N ALA A 32 -15.72 -5.64 13.88
CA ALA A 32 -14.92 -4.71 13.08
C ALA A 32 -13.70 -5.39 12.43
N GLU A 33 -13.02 -6.29 13.16
CA GLU A 33 -11.91 -7.09 12.63
C GLU A 33 -12.37 -8.09 11.56
N PHE A 34 -13.50 -8.76 11.80
CA PHE A 34 -14.09 -9.70 10.85
C PHE A 34 -14.47 -9.00 9.53
N GLU A 35 -15.16 -7.87 9.59
CA GLU A 35 -15.54 -7.10 8.39
C GLU A 35 -14.31 -6.60 7.62
N ARG A 36 -13.30 -6.10 8.33
CA ARG A 36 -12.02 -5.70 7.72
C ARG A 36 -11.38 -6.86 6.97
N SER A 37 -11.38 -8.06 7.57
CA SER A 37 -10.81 -9.27 6.97
C SER A 37 -11.59 -9.68 5.73
N MET A 38 -12.92 -9.65 5.78
CA MET A 38 -13.77 -9.92 4.61
C MET A 38 -13.51 -8.93 3.45
N ILE A 39 -13.33 -7.64 3.74
CA ILE A 39 -13.02 -6.64 2.71
C ILE A 39 -11.67 -6.97 2.06
N VAL A 40 -10.64 -7.27 2.86
CA VAL A 40 -9.32 -7.64 2.35
C VAL A 40 -9.44 -8.87 1.46
N GLU A 41 -10.09 -9.94 1.92
CA GLU A 41 -10.28 -11.17 1.14
C GLU A 41 -10.96 -10.90 -0.21
N ARG A 42 -12.06 -10.15 -0.21
CA ARG A 42 -12.79 -9.78 -1.44
C ARG A 42 -11.91 -9.01 -2.41
N THR A 43 -11.12 -8.06 -1.92
CA THR A 43 -10.19 -7.30 -2.78
C THR A 43 -9.06 -8.17 -3.33
N GLN A 44 -8.52 -9.11 -2.54
CA GLN A 44 -7.48 -10.02 -3.01
C GLN A 44 -8.01 -10.98 -4.07
N THR A 45 -9.21 -11.53 -3.88
CA THR A 45 -9.87 -12.40 -4.86
C THR A 45 -10.15 -11.65 -6.16
N GLY A 46 -10.70 -10.43 -6.09
CA GLY A 46 -10.91 -9.59 -7.26
C GLY A 46 -9.60 -9.23 -7.98
N LYS A 47 -8.54 -8.95 -7.21
CA LYS A 47 -7.20 -8.70 -7.75
C LYS A 47 -6.62 -9.94 -8.42
N ALA A 48 -6.77 -11.13 -7.85
CA ALA A 48 -6.31 -12.39 -8.43
C ALA A 48 -6.96 -12.65 -9.80
N ILE A 49 -8.27 -12.38 -9.93
CA ILE A 49 -8.97 -12.44 -11.21
C ILE A 49 -8.47 -11.36 -12.18
N ALA A 50 -8.19 -10.14 -11.70
CA ALA A 50 -7.63 -9.10 -12.55
C ALA A 50 -6.23 -9.47 -13.09
N LYS A 51 -5.41 -10.20 -12.30
CA LYS A 51 -4.09 -10.67 -12.73
C LYS A 51 -4.12 -11.60 -13.94
N THR A 52 -5.22 -12.33 -14.15
CA THR A 52 -5.34 -13.26 -15.28
C THR A 52 -5.74 -12.57 -16.58
N LYS A 53 -6.15 -11.30 -16.53
CA LYS A 53 -6.55 -10.54 -17.72
C LYS A 53 -5.34 -10.02 -18.48
N ASP A 54 -5.41 -10.10 -19.80
CA ASP A 54 -4.36 -9.57 -20.67
C ASP A 54 -4.18 -8.05 -20.48
N GLY A 55 -2.91 -7.63 -20.48
CA GLY A 55 -2.53 -6.23 -20.28
C GLY A 55 -2.56 -5.74 -18.84
N TRP A 56 -2.92 -6.60 -17.86
CA TRP A 56 -2.87 -6.23 -16.46
C TRP A 56 -1.41 -6.03 -15.99
N LYS A 57 -1.15 -4.92 -15.30
CA LYS A 57 0.16 -4.60 -14.72
C LYS A 57 0.00 -4.19 -13.27
N GLU A 58 0.80 -4.79 -12.40
CA GLU A 58 0.82 -4.47 -10.98
C GLU A 58 1.80 -3.34 -10.66
N GLY A 59 1.44 -2.51 -9.68
CA GLY A 59 2.35 -1.52 -9.11
C GLY A 59 2.40 -0.20 -9.89
N ARG A 60 3.42 0.60 -9.60
CA ARG A 60 3.58 1.94 -10.18
C ARG A 60 3.93 1.82 -11.67
N PRO A 61 3.24 2.57 -12.56
CA PRO A 61 3.62 2.65 -13.97
C PRO A 61 5.09 3.07 -14.14
N LYS A 62 5.80 2.43 -15.05
CA LYS A 62 7.18 2.81 -15.40
C LYS A 62 7.17 4.20 -16.03
N VAL A 63 7.94 5.11 -15.45
CA VAL A 63 8.04 6.50 -15.93
C VAL A 63 8.96 6.62 -17.15
N TYR A 64 10.03 5.81 -17.17
CA TYR A 64 11.00 5.80 -18.27
C TYR A 64 10.77 4.59 -19.17
N THR A 65 10.88 4.82 -20.47
CA THR A 65 10.91 3.76 -21.49
C THR A 65 12.26 3.04 -21.47
N LYS A 66 12.29 1.80 -21.97
CA LYS A 66 13.56 1.06 -22.11
C LYS A 66 14.56 1.82 -22.97
N GLU A 67 14.11 2.36 -24.09
CA GLU A 67 14.96 3.15 -25.01
C GLU A 67 15.58 4.38 -24.33
N GLN A 68 14.85 5.06 -23.43
CA GLN A 68 15.40 6.18 -22.68
C GLN A 68 16.48 5.73 -21.68
N LEU A 69 16.29 4.58 -21.04
CA LEU A 69 17.26 4.02 -20.11
C LEU A 69 18.49 3.47 -20.83
N ASP A 70 18.29 2.79 -21.96
CA ASP A 70 19.35 2.29 -22.83
C ASP A 70 20.17 3.45 -23.41
N ASN A 71 19.51 4.51 -23.90
CA ASN A 71 20.20 5.73 -24.32
C ASN A 71 20.97 6.38 -23.17
N ALA A 72 20.43 6.37 -21.95
CA ALA A 72 21.12 6.92 -20.78
C ALA A 72 22.39 6.13 -20.43
N LEU A 73 22.37 4.81 -20.61
CA LEU A 73 23.51 3.93 -20.35
C LEU A 73 24.55 4.00 -21.48
N VAL A 74 24.12 3.98 -22.75
CA VAL A 74 24.98 3.99 -23.93
C VAL A 74 25.62 5.37 -24.15
N ASN A 75 24.82 6.45 -24.18
CA ASN A 75 25.36 7.81 -24.33
C ASN A 75 26.03 8.31 -23.03
N GLY A 76 25.67 7.71 -21.89
CA GLY A 76 26.31 7.94 -20.61
C GLY A 76 27.74 7.40 -20.58
N GLY A 77 28.01 6.25 -21.22
CA GLY A 77 29.34 5.72 -21.52
C GLY A 77 30.40 5.95 -20.42
N ASN A 78 31.41 6.77 -20.73
CA ASN A 78 32.53 7.15 -19.85
C ASN A 78 32.19 8.18 -18.75
N ARG A 79 30.95 8.66 -18.64
CA ARG A 79 30.54 9.64 -17.62
C ARG A 79 30.12 8.93 -16.35
N SER A 80 30.48 9.51 -15.20
CA SER A 80 29.99 9.00 -13.91
C SER A 80 28.46 9.04 -13.83
N TYR A 81 27.85 8.11 -13.09
CA TYR A 81 26.40 8.08 -12.91
C TYR A 81 25.82 9.40 -12.37
N LYS A 82 26.58 10.14 -11.55
CA LYS A 82 26.17 11.48 -11.07
C LYS A 82 26.07 12.52 -12.19
N ASN A 83 26.92 12.40 -13.20
CA ASN A 83 26.87 13.29 -14.36
C ASN A 83 25.69 12.93 -15.27
N VAL A 84 25.42 11.63 -15.48
CA VAL A 84 24.27 11.16 -16.27
C VAL A 84 22.94 11.54 -15.61
N GLU A 85 22.84 11.40 -14.28
CA GLU A 85 21.67 11.83 -13.50
C GLU A 85 21.38 13.32 -13.65
N ARG A 86 22.41 14.18 -13.63
CA ARG A 86 22.25 15.62 -13.83
C ARG A 86 21.81 15.98 -15.25
N LEU A 87 22.26 15.23 -16.25
CA LEU A 87 21.98 15.49 -17.66
C LEU A 87 20.58 15.03 -18.09
N LEU A 88 20.14 13.88 -17.58
CA LEU A 88 18.91 13.22 -18.04
C LEU A 88 17.78 13.23 -17.00
N GLY A 89 18.05 13.69 -15.77
CA GLY A 89 17.07 13.71 -14.68
C GLY A 89 16.69 12.33 -14.14
N ILE A 90 17.36 11.27 -14.60
CA ILE A 90 17.12 9.89 -14.16
C ILE A 90 18.01 9.61 -12.95
N SER A 91 17.38 9.24 -11.82
CA SER A 91 18.11 8.97 -10.59
C SER A 91 19.19 7.91 -10.76
N LYS A 92 20.32 8.06 -10.06
CA LYS A 92 21.42 7.08 -10.05
C LYS A 92 20.94 5.65 -9.75
N SER A 93 20.05 5.49 -8.78
CA SER A 93 19.50 4.18 -8.40
C SER A 93 18.68 3.53 -9.51
N THR A 94 18.02 4.34 -10.36
CA THR A 94 17.28 3.82 -11.52
C THR A 94 18.23 3.34 -12.62
N LEU A 95 19.32 4.07 -12.88
CA LEU A 95 20.35 3.67 -13.86
C LEU A 95 21.07 2.38 -13.44
N ILE A 96 21.39 2.25 -12.14
CA ILE A 96 22.05 1.04 -11.62
C ILE A 96 21.12 -0.17 -11.72
N ARG A 97 19.83 -0.02 -11.40
CA ARG A 97 18.84 -1.12 -11.47
C ARG A 97 18.56 -1.59 -12.90
N GLU A 98 18.71 -0.75 -13.91
CA GLU A 98 18.55 -1.19 -15.31
C GLU A 98 19.81 -1.87 -15.85
N LYS A 99 20.99 -1.53 -15.30
CA LYS A 99 22.27 -2.14 -15.72
C LYS A 99 22.41 -3.61 -15.27
N TYR A 100 21.77 -3.99 -14.18
CA TYR A 100 21.80 -5.35 -13.59
C TYR A 100 20.48 -6.07 -13.84
#